data_AF-A0A1I8CCI6-F1
#
_entry.id   AF-A0A1I8CCI6-F1
#
_cell.length_a   1.000
_cell.length_b   1.000
_cell.length_c   1.000
_cell.angle_alpha   90.00
_cell.angle_beta   90.00
_cell.angle_gamma   90.00
#
_symmetry.space_group_name_H-M   'P 1'
#
loop_
_entity.id
_entity.type
_entity.pdbx_description
1 polymer ?
#
loop_
_entity_poly.entity_id
_entity_poly.type
_entity_poly.pdbx_seq_one_letter_code
_entity_poly.pdbx_strand_id
1 'polypeptide(L)'
;METVHHFVSGQRKGSQKLALKGYFYYKSRDLVNGSTSYRCEESRTRLSCKGSGILFNNIFTEGTQHSHAGDFDEVNAETVKRKIYDSALTSESNPRVLISKGVNQILPHIQSKLPSNQSMWKICNEIPTRICELCYRWNISCSPDLFYQMVTIHGQFKDKFFPLAFCLMEKKDKKSYIQILTAVFGNDSKMNSMSCDFELAIVKALEHCFNNIRIAGCHYHYSQAIWRAIQSNGLSTLYKDDEECAKTLKMFMSLALVPLNQVRPYFEILAKKCNDEFVKYFRTTWIGRGKSSGIFELIWWNHYNGTEQTFNRATTIPRVFTTPLNQW
;
A
#
# COMPACT_ATOMS: atom_id res chain seq x y z
N MET A 1 -34.17 10.54 -24.51
CA MET A 1 -33.39 11.06 -23.37
C MET A 1 -32.81 9.85 -22.68
N GLU A 2 -31.49 9.84 -22.46
CA GLU A 2 -30.79 8.64 -21.98
C GLU A 2 -29.80 9.03 -20.89
N THR A 3 -29.78 8.27 -19.80
CA THR A 3 -28.88 8.52 -18.67
C THR A 3 -27.48 8.01 -19.01
N VAL A 4 -26.51 8.92 -19.03
CA VAL A 4 -25.11 8.64 -19.29
C VAL A 4 -24.45 8.14 -18.02
N HIS A 5 -23.88 6.95 -18.09
CA HIS A 5 -23.10 6.36 -17.00
C HIS A 5 -21.61 6.15 -17.35
N HIS A 6 -21.21 6.36 -18.60
CA HIS A 6 -19.91 5.87 -19.09
C HIS A 6 -19.16 6.93 -19.91
N PHE A 7 -18.11 7.49 -19.31
CA PHE A 7 -17.05 8.21 -20.00
C PHE A 7 -15.87 7.28 -20.23
N VAL A 8 -15.26 7.36 -21.42
CA VAL A 8 -14.08 6.58 -21.78
C VAL A 8 -12.90 7.50 -22.08
N SER A 9 -11.69 6.95 -22.14
CA SER A 9 -10.48 7.72 -22.42
C SER A 9 -10.47 8.22 -23.87
N GLY A 10 -10.17 9.50 -24.05
CA GLY A 10 -10.02 10.12 -25.37
C GLY A 10 -8.64 9.89 -25.99
N GLN A 11 -8.48 10.26 -27.27
CA GLN A 11 -7.22 10.09 -28.01
C GLN A 11 -6.03 10.86 -27.40
N ARG A 12 -6.29 11.99 -26.73
CA ARG A 12 -5.24 12.75 -26.02
C ARG A 12 -5.11 12.24 -24.59
N LYS A 13 -3.86 12.08 -24.12
CA LYS A 13 -3.58 11.67 -22.74
C LYS A 13 -4.29 12.58 -21.74
N GLY A 14 -5.14 12.01 -20.89
CA GLY A 14 -5.95 12.73 -19.89
C GLY A 14 -7.29 13.29 -20.39
N SER A 15 -7.59 13.20 -21.68
CA SER A 15 -8.91 13.60 -22.21
C SER A 15 -9.95 12.51 -21.98
N GLN A 16 -11.21 12.91 -21.83
CA GLN A 16 -12.36 12.02 -21.77
C GLN A 16 -13.26 12.22 -22.97
N LYS A 17 -13.86 11.13 -23.45
CA LYS A 17 -14.90 11.14 -24.47
C LYS A 17 -16.14 10.40 -23.96
N LEU A 18 -17.29 10.84 -24.42
CA LEU A 18 -18.57 10.22 -24.15
C LEU A 18 -18.81 9.11 -25.18
N ALA A 19 -19.15 7.91 -24.73
CA ALA A 19 -19.48 6.78 -25.61
C ALA A 19 -20.96 6.44 -25.45
N LEU A 20 -21.76 6.62 -26.51
CA LEU A 20 -23.22 6.44 -26.45
C LEU A 20 -23.79 6.06 -27.82
N LYS A 21 -24.67 5.03 -27.86
CA LYS A 21 -25.41 4.58 -29.05
C LYS A 21 -24.56 4.34 -30.30
N GLY A 22 -23.37 3.76 -30.14
CA GLY A 22 -22.45 3.51 -31.26
C GLY A 22 -21.68 4.74 -31.74
N TYR A 23 -21.73 5.86 -31.02
CA TYR A 23 -20.97 7.06 -31.33
C TYR A 23 -20.06 7.48 -30.17
N PHE A 24 -18.92 8.06 -30.52
CA PHE A 24 -18.05 8.76 -29.58
C PHE A 24 -18.20 10.26 -29.73
N TYR A 25 -18.18 10.99 -28.61
CA TYR A 25 -18.27 12.44 -28.59
C TYR A 25 -17.17 13.05 -27.72
N TYR A 26 -16.60 14.16 -28.18
CA TYR A 26 -15.70 14.98 -27.38
C TYR A 26 -16.44 16.19 -26.78
N LYS A 27 -16.00 16.63 -25.59
CA LYS A 27 -16.50 17.85 -24.96
C LYS A 27 -16.12 19.07 -25.80
N SER A 28 -17.12 19.81 -26.29
CA SER A 28 -16.90 21.00 -27.11
C SER A 28 -16.85 22.27 -26.27
N ARG A 29 -17.85 22.50 -25.42
CA ARG A 29 -17.94 23.71 -24.56
C ARG A 29 -18.97 23.52 -23.45
N ASP A 30 -18.78 24.21 -22.33
CA ASP A 30 -19.82 24.36 -21.32
C ASP A 30 -20.76 25.52 -21.68
N LEU A 31 -22.04 25.39 -21.34
CA LEU A 31 -23.09 26.35 -21.62
C LEU A 31 -23.50 27.08 -20.34
N VAL A 32 -24.07 28.28 -20.50
CA VAL A 32 -24.40 29.18 -19.38
C VAL A 32 -25.42 28.56 -18.40
N ASN A 33 -26.28 27.68 -18.89
CA ASN A 33 -27.26 26.95 -18.08
C ASN A 33 -26.68 25.76 -17.30
N GLY A 34 -25.36 25.59 -17.26
CA GLY A 34 -24.68 24.48 -16.59
C GLY A 34 -24.67 23.16 -17.38
N SER A 35 -25.23 23.13 -18.59
CA SER A 35 -25.13 21.96 -19.48
C SER A 35 -23.84 21.97 -20.29
N THR A 36 -23.39 20.81 -20.73
CA THR A 36 -22.17 20.67 -21.54
C THR A 36 -22.51 20.21 -22.94
N SER A 37 -21.99 20.92 -23.95
CA SER A 37 -22.14 20.57 -25.36
C SER A 37 -21.04 19.59 -25.81
N TYR A 38 -21.48 18.55 -26.52
CA TYR A 38 -20.64 17.50 -27.08
C TYR A 38 -20.80 17.45 -28.60
N ARG A 39 -19.71 17.12 -29.30
CA ARG A 39 -19.69 16.90 -30.76
C ARG A 39 -19.09 15.55 -31.09
N CYS A 40 -19.55 14.95 -32.18
CA CYS A 40 -19.06 13.67 -32.67
C CYS A 40 -17.54 13.70 -32.87
N GLU A 41 -16.85 12.63 -32.47
CA GLU A 41 -15.39 12.46 -32.66
C GLU A 41 -15.00 12.54 -34.14
N GLU A 42 -15.88 12.06 -35.03
CA GLU A 42 -15.72 12.10 -36.49
C GLU A 42 -15.97 13.49 -37.10
N SER A 43 -16.24 14.53 -36.31
CA SER A 43 -16.40 15.89 -36.83
C SER A 43 -15.09 16.49 -37.34
N ARG A 44 -13.95 15.94 -36.91
CA ARG A 44 -12.59 16.41 -37.25
C ARG A 44 -11.87 15.47 -38.21
N THR A 45 -12.54 14.40 -38.66
CA THR A 45 -11.99 13.44 -39.62
C THR A 45 -12.52 13.72 -41.03
N ARG A 46 -12.17 12.87 -42.00
CA ARG A 46 -12.66 13.00 -43.38
C ARG A 46 -14.20 12.89 -43.48
N LEU A 47 -14.85 12.26 -42.50
CA LEU A 47 -16.31 12.13 -42.45
C LEU A 47 -17.00 13.49 -42.19
N SER A 48 -16.30 14.45 -41.58
CA SER A 48 -16.82 15.79 -41.28
C SER A 48 -18.20 15.78 -40.61
N CYS A 49 -18.42 14.82 -39.69
CA CYS A 49 -19.71 14.59 -39.08
C CYS A 49 -20.19 15.80 -38.26
N LYS A 50 -21.44 16.21 -38.44
CA LYS A 50 -22.05 17.31 -37.67
C LYS A 50 -22.81 16.85 -36.42
N GLY A 51 -22.78 15.54 -36.13
CA GLY A 51 -23.45 14.94 -34.99
C GLY A 51 -23.09 15.65 -33.68
N SER A 52 -24.10 15.99 -32.88
CA SER A 52 -23.90 16.73 -31.64
C SER A 52 -24.98 16.41 -30.60
N GLY A 53 -24.74 16.83 -29.36
CA GLY A 53 -25.73 16.74 -28.29
C GLY A 53 -25.34 17.55 -27.06
N ILE A 54 -26.24 17.59 -26.10
CA ILE A 54 -26.09 18.32 -24.85
C ILE A 54 -26.27 17.33 -23.69
N LEU A 55 -25.36 17.40 -22.72
CA LEU A 55 -25.43 16.67 -21.47
C LEU A 55 -25.84 17.62 -20.35
N PHE A 56 -26.93 17.32 -19.66
CA PHE A 56 -27.39 18.05 -18.48
C PHE A 56 -27.90 17.07 -17.43
N ASN A 57 -27.41 17.16 -16.19
CA ASN A 57 -27.78 16.24 -15.10
C ASN A 57 -27.70 14.75 -15.50
N ASN A 58 -26.59 14.36 -16.16
CA ASN A 58 -26.36 13.02 -16.72
C ASN A 58 -27.36 12.58 -17.80
N ILE A 59 -28.26 13.44 -18.27
CA ILE A 59 -29.16 13.12 -19.37
C ILE A 59 -28.57 13.69 -20.66
N PHE A 60 -28.30 12.81 -21.63
CA PHE A 60 -27.86 13.22 -22.95
C PHE A 60 -29.05 13.41 -23.89
N THR A 61 -29.09 14.56 -24.53
CA THR A 61 -30.06 14.93 -25.55
C THR A 61 -29.32 15.14 -26.86
N GLU A 62 -29.63 14.30 -27.85
CA GLU A 62 -29.11 14.44 -29.21
C GLU A 62 -29.60 15.75 -29.83
N GLY A 63 -28.68 16.46 -30.49
CA GLY A 63 -28.95 17.66 -31.25
C GLY A 63 -28.97 17.34 -32.74
N THR A 64 -27.87 17.67 -33.43
CA THR A 64 -27.73 17.39 -34.86
C THR A 64 -27.51 15.90 -35.09
N GLN A 65 -28.16 15.34 -36.12
CA GLN A 65 -27.98 13.94 -36.52
C GLN A 65 -26.59 13.67 -37.10
N HIS A 66 -26.17 12.41 -37.00
CA HIS A 66 -24.90 11.93 -37.57
C HIS A 66 -25.03 11.69 -39.07
N SER A 67 -23.92 11.88 -39.79
CA SER A 67 -23.83 11.62 -41.25
C SER A 67 -23.18 10.28 -41.57
N HIS A 68 -23.00 9.42 -40.56
CA HIS A 68 -22.42 8.08 -40.68
C HIS A 68 -23.16 7.12 -39.76
N ALA A 69 -23.05 5.83 -40.05
CA ALA A 69 -23.56 4.79 -39.16
C ALA A 69 -22.74 4.76 -37.85
N GLY A 70 -23.41 4.43 -36.75
CA GLY A 70 -22.77 4.18 -35.46
C GLY A 70 -22.16 2.79 -35.41
N ASP A 71 -21.05 2.66 -34.70
CA ASP A 71 -20.38 1.40 -34.41
C ASP A 71 -20.67 0.98 -32.96
N PHE A 72 -21.75 0.23 -32.77
CA PHE A 72 -22.17 -0.26 -31.46
C PHE A 72 -21.14 -1.19 -30.84
N ASP A 73 -20.47 -2.02 -31.64
CA ASP A 73 -19.51 -2.99 -31.16
C ASP A 73 -18.26 -2.31 -30.62
N GLU A 74 -17.77 -1.27 -31.31
CA GLU A 74 -16.61 -0.48 -30.87
C GLU A 74 -16.92 0.26 -29.56
N VAL A 75 -18.09 0.88 -29.47
CA VAL A 75 -18.54 1.55 -28.23
C VAL A 75 -18.68 0.56 -27.07
N ASN A 76 -19.23 -0.62 -27.33
CA ASN A 76 -19.35 -1.67 -26.33
C ASN A 76 -17.99 -2.19 -25.88
N ALA A 77 -17.06 -2.44 -26.82
CA ALA A 77 -15.70 -2.89 -26.53
C ALA A 77 -14.97 -1.89 -25.63
N GLU A 78 -15.02 -0.59 -25.95
CA GLU A 78 -14.33 0.43 -25.15
C GLU A 78 -14.99 0.61 -23.77
N THR A 79 -16.32 0.46 -23.68
CA THR A 79 -17.04 0.47 -22.40
C THR A 79 -16.65 -0.72 -21.51
N VAL A 80 -16.54 -1.93 -22.09
CA VAL A 80 -16.16 -3.15 -21.36
C VAL A 80 -14.71 -3.05 -20.89
N LYS A 81 -13.80 -2.63 -21.76
CA LYS A 81 -12.41 -2.35 -21.41
C LYS A 81 -12.32 -1.36 -20.25
N ARG A 82 -13.11 -0.29 -20.28
CA ARG A 82 -13.15 0.69 -19.19
C ARG A 82 -13.64 0.07 -17.88
N LYS A 83 -14.71 -0.73 -17.92
CA LYS A 83 -15.21 -1.46 -16.75
C LYS A 83 -14.18 -2.43 -16.16
N ILE A 84 -13.40 -3.11 -16.99
CA ILE A 84 -12.30 -3.97 -16.55
C ILE A 84 -11.23 -3.14 -15.81
N TYR A 85 -10.84 -1.99 -16.37
CA TYR A 85 -9.86 -1.12 -15.74
C TYR A 85 -10.36 -0.48 -14.45
N ASP A 86 -11.62 -0.05 -14.41
CA ASP A 86 -12.24 0.48 -13.19
C ASP A 86 -12.38 -0.61 -12.11
N SER A 87 -12.66 -1.86 -12.52
CA SER A 87 -12.63 -3.03 -11.61
C SER A 87 -11.22 -3.30 -11.09
N ALA A 88 -10.19 -3.19 -11.93
CA ALA A 88 -8.80 -3.35 -11.51
C ALA A 88 -8.33 -2.23 -10.55
N LEU A 89 -8.93 -1.03 -10.63
CA LEU A 89 -8.66 0.08 -9.72
C LEU A 89 -9.29 -0.11 -8.33
N THR A 90 -10.36 -0.90 -8.22
CA THR A 90 -11.23 -0.97 -7.03
C THR A 90 -11.22 -2.34 -6.34
N SER A 91 -10.83 -3.40 -7.05
CA SER A 91 -10.87 -4.78 -6.57
C SER A 91 -9.47 -5.31 -6.20
N GLU A 92 -9.41 -6.21 -5.23
CA GLU A 92 -8.22 -7.02 -4.88
C GLU A 92 -8.04 -8.25 -5.78
N SER A 93 -8.97 -8.48 -6.70
CA SER A 93 -8.95 -9.68 -7.56
C SER A 93 -7.80 -9.66 -8.56
N ASN A 94 -7.25 -10.84 -8.86
CA ASN A 94 -6.18 -10.99 -9.85
C ASN A 94 -6.61 -10.41 -11.22
N PRO A 95 -5.78 -9.58 -11.89
CA PRO A 95 -6.10 -8.98 -13.19
C PRO A 95 -6.52 -9.98 -14.27
N ARG A 96 -5.97 -11.22 -14.26
CA ARG A 96 -6.37 -12.27 -15.20
C ARG A 96 -7.83 -12.70 -14.99
N VAL A 97 -8.26 -12.76 -13.73
CA VAL A 97 -9.65 -13.11 -13.38
C VAL A 97 -10.60 -11.99 -13.78
N LEU A 98 -10.23 -10.74 -13.53
CA LEU A 98 -11.03 -9.57 -13.92
C LEU A 98 -11.20 -9.48 -15.44
N ILE A 99 -10.12 -9.66 -16.19
CA ILE A 99 -10.14 -9.68 -17.66
C ILE A 99 -10.99 -10.84 -18.17
N SER A 100 -10.77 -12.05 -17.66
CA SER A 100 -11.55 -13.23 -18.06
C SER A 100 -13.05 -13.03 -17.80
N LYS A 101 -13.41 -12.51 -16.63
CA LYS A 101 -14.80 -12.21 -16.27
C LYS A 101 -15.43 -11.17 -17.20
N GLY A 102 -14.70 -10.11 -17.55
CA GLY A 102 -15.20 -9.07 -18.46
C GLY A 102 -15.31 -9.55 -19.92
N VAL A 103 -14.35 -10.33 -20.40
CA VAL A 103 -14.30 -10.84 -21.78
C VAL A 103 -15.30 -11.98 -22.00
N ASN A 104 -15.51 -12.86 -21.04
CA ASN A 104 -16.46 -13.98 -21.20
C ASN A 104 -17.93 -13.53 -21.20
N GLN A 105 -18.21 -12.29 -20.80
CA GLN A 105 -19.56 -11.72 -20.78
C GLN A 105 -19.97 -11.05 -22.11
N ILE A 106 -19.10 -11.08 -23.13
CA ILE A 106 -19.35 -10.40 -24.40
C ILE A 106 -19.30 -11.34 -25.60
N LEU A 107 -20.01 -10.96 -26.67
CA LEU A 107 -20.10 -11.72 -27.91
C LEU A 107 -18.76 -11.75 -28.68
N PRO A 108 -18.44 -12.82 -29.43
CA PRO A 108 -17.14 -12.97 -30.10
C PRO A 108 -16.74 -11.83 -31.04
N HIS A 109 -17.70 -11.22 -31.75
CA HIS A 109 -17.43 -10.10 -32.67
C HIS A 109 -17.08 -8.78 -31.93
N ILE A 110 -17.49 -8.64 -30.66
CA ILE A 110 -17.07 -7.53 -29.79
C ILE A 110 -15.69 -7.84 -29.20
N GLN A 111 -15.43 -9.11 -28.86
CA GLN A 111 -14.12 -9.55 -28.36
C GLN A 111 -13.00 -9.27 -29.37
N SER A 112 -13.26 -9.42 -30.67
CA SER A 112 -12.28 -9.11 -31.71
C SER A 112 -11.89 -7.62 -31.79
N LYS A 113 -12.72 -6.72 -31.23
CA LYS A 113 -12.42 -5.28 -31.16
C LYS A 113 -11.67 -4.87 -29.88
N LEU A 114 -11.61 -5.76 -28.88
CA LEU A 114 -10.83 -5.50 -27.67
C LEU A 114 -9.32 -5.59 -27.93
N PRO A 115 -8.49 -4.88 -27.16
CA PRO A 115 -7.06 -5.14 -27.12
C PRO A 115 -6.79 -6.58 -26.68
N SER A 116 -5.61 -7.13 -27.03
CA SER A 116 -5.24 -8.47 -26.60
C SER A 116 -5.30 -8.60 -25.07
N ASN A 117 -5.66 -9.80 -24.58
CA ASN A 117 -5.67 -10.10 -23.14
C ASN A 117 -4.31 -9.79 -22.48
N GLN A 118 -3.20 -9.98 -23.18
CA GLN A 118 -1.87 -9.66 -22.68
C GLN A 118 -1.64 -8.15 -22.55
N SER A 119 -2.09 -7.35 -23.53
CA SER A 119 -2.01 -5.89 -23.48
C SER A 119 -2.88 -5.34 -22.34
N MET A 120 -4.11 -5.83 -22.21
CA MET A 120 -4.99 -5.46 -21.09
C MET A 120 -4.38 -5.87 -19.76
N TRP A 121 -3.80 -7.07 -19.66
CA TRP A 121 -3.12 -7.52 -18.45
C TRP A 121 -1.95 -6.61 -18.09
N LYS A 122 -1.09 -6.23 -19.04
CA LYS A 122 0.02 -5.29 -18.77
C LYS A 122 -0.50 -3.99 -18.18
N ILE A 123 -1.51 -3.39 -18.82
CA ILE A 123 -2.13 -2.14 -18.34
C ILE A 123 -2.73 -2.34 -16.95
N CYS A 124 -3.54 -3.38 -16.72
CA CYS A 124 -4.11 -3.65 -15.40
C CYS A 124 -3.05 -3.89 -14.30
N ASN A 125 -1.87 -4.40 -14.66
CA ASN A 125 -0.73 -4.56 -13.73
C ASN A 125 0.16 -3.32 -13.61
N GLU A 126 0.01 -2.34 -14.50
CA GLU A 126 0.69 -1.04 -14.47
C GLU A 126 -0.17 0.04 -13.83
N ILE A 127 -1.50 -0.14 -13.84
CA ILE A 127 -2.41 0.62 -12.99
C ILE A 127 -1.91 0.44 -11.55
N PRO A 128 -1.49 1.52 -10.88
CA PRO A 128 -1.23 1.47 -9.45
C PRO A 128 -2.57 1.11 -8.83
N THR A 129 -2.74 -0.15 -8.40
CA THR A 129 -3.81 -0.49 -7.47
C THR A 129 -3.65 0.52 -6.34
N ARG A 130 -4.65 1.38 -6.15
CA ARG A 130 -4.72 2.22 -4.93
C ARG A 130 -4.80 1.35 -3.68
N ILE A 131 -5.00 0.04 -3.85
CA ILE A 131 -4.55 -1.03 -2.95
C ILE A 131 -3.07 -1.25 -3.21
N CYS A 132 -2.31 -0.27 -2.82
CA CYS A 132 -0.89 -0.40 -2.71
C CYS A 132 -0.74 -0.83 -1.25
N GLU A 133 -0.41 -2.10 -1.00
CA GLU A 133 0.28 -2.48 0.24
C GLU A 133 1.61 -1.73 0.22
N LEU A 134 1.54 -0.42 0.45
CA LEU A 134 2.70 0.43 0.54
C LEU A 134 3.33 0.11 1.86
N CYS A 135 4.19 -0.90 1.83
CA CYS A 135 5.06 -1.22 2.93
C CYS A 135 6.10 -0.12 2.99
N TYR A 136 5.78 0.94 3.73
CA TYR A 136 6.74 2.02 3.90
C TYR A 136 7.85 1.56 4.83
N ARG A 137 9.12 1.76 4.45
CA ARG A 137 10.28 1.51 5.34
C ARG A 137 10.95 2.83 5.66
N TRP A 138 11.16 3.08 6.94
CA TRP A 138 11.88 4.24 7.44
C TRP A 138 13.33 3.86 7.81
N ASN A 139 14.30 4.64 7.34
CA ASN A 139 15.68 4.56 7.81
C ASN A 139 16.14 5.95 8.26
N ILE A 140 16.68 6.06 9.48
CA ILE A 140 17.32 7.27 9.99
C ILE A 140 18.79 7.24 9.56
N SER A 141 19.23 8.25 8.82
CA SER A 141 20.64 8.46 8.46
C SER A 141 21.11 9.82 8.98
N CYS A 142 22.42 9.94 9.24
CA CYS A 142 23.10 11.14 9.71
C CYS A 142 22.61 12.39 8.98
N SER A 143 22.32 13.42 9.76
CA SER A 143 21.75 14.68 9.32
C SER A 143 22.80 15.79 9.43
N PRO A 144 22.84 16.79 8.51
CA PRO A 144 23.71 17.95 8.68
C PRO A 144 23.46 18.65 10.01
N ASP A 145 24.47 19.28 10.62
CA ASP A 145 24.44 19.81 12.01
C ASP A 145 23.24 20.72 12.37
N LEU A 146 22.57 21.28 11.35
CA LEU A 146 21.38 22.14 11.51
C LEU A 146 20.07 21.36 11.76
N PHE A 147 20.05 20.05 11.54
CA PHE A 147 18.84 19.24 11.59
C PHE A 147 19.05 18.03 12.51
N TYR A 148 18.04 17.74 13.34
CA TYR A 148 18.07 16.66 14.31
C TYR A 148 18.17 15.27 13.66
N GLN A 149 17.43 15.03 12.57
CA GLN A 149 17.49 13.77 11.83
C GLN A 149 17.01 13.91 10.39
N MET A 150 17.50 13.01 9.52
CA MET A 150 16.91 12.77 8.20
C MET A 150 15.99 11.55 8.24
N VAL A 151 14.79 11.77 7.76
CA VAL A 151 13.75 10.78 7.55
C VAL A 151 13.75 10.34 6.10
N THR A 152 13.70 9.04 5.87
CA THR A 152 13.52 8.47 4.53
C THR A 152 12.23 7.68 4.50
N ILE A 153 11.42 7.88 3.47
CA ILE A 153 10.15 7.19 3.27
C ILE A 153 10.30 6.39 1.99
N HIS A 154 10.29 5.06 2.09
CA HIS A 154 10.42 4.17 0.94
C HIS A 154 9.12 3.43 0.70
N GLY A 155 8.60 3.34 -0.52
CA GLY A 155 7.43 2.51 -0.83
C GLY A 155 7.83 1.20 -1.50
N GLN A 156 7.06 0.13 -1.25
CA GLN A 156 7.25 -1.15 -1.93
C GLN A 156 6.33 -1.26 -3.14
N PHE A 157 6.88 -1.68 -4.29
CA PHE A 157 6.11 -2.03 -5.48
C PHE A 157 6.74 -3.25 -6.17
N LYS A 158 5.95 -4.31 -6.38
CA LYS A 158 6.40 -5.58 -7.01
C LYS A 158 7.73 -6.07 -6.44
N ASP A 159 7.77 -6.22 -5.11
CA ASP A 159 8.92 -6.67 -4.30
C ASP A 159 10.19 -5.80 -4.35
N LYS A 160 10.08 -4.57 -4.88
CA LYS A 160 11.17 -3.59 -4.89
C LYS A 160 10.82 -2.41 -4.02
N PHE A 161 11.83 -1.88 -3.32
CA PHE A 161 11.70 -0.67 -2.51
C PHE A 161 12.19 0.54 -3.30
N PHE A 162 11.39 1.59 -3.31
CA PHE A 162 11.69 2.85 -3.97
C PHE A 162 11.68 3.98 -2.95
N PRO A 163 12.68 4.86 -2.91
CA PRO A 163 12.60 6.06 -2.08
C PRO A 163 11.51 6.98 -2.65
N LEU A 164 10.57 7.38 -1.80
CA LEU A 164 9.45 8.26 -2.13
C LEU A 164 9.63 9.67 -1.59
N ALA A 165 10.21 9.81 -0.40
CA ALA A 165 10.54 11.11 0.17
C ALA A 165 11.77 11.05 1.08
N PHE A 166 12.50 12.17 1.11
CA PHE A 166 13.56 12.46 2.07
C PHE A 166 13.16 13.74 2.80
N CYS A 167 13.09 13.69 4.13
CA CYS A 167 12.60 14.80 4.95
C CYS A 167 13.63 15.12 6.03
N LEU A 168 14.06 16.37 6.11
CA LEU A 168 14.92 16.84 7.19
C LEU A 168 14.03 17.32 8.34
N MET A 169 14.32 16.87 9.56
CA MET A 169 13.57 17.20 10.76
C MET A 169 14.43 17.97 11.75
N GLU A 170 13.91 19.10 12.22
CA GLU A 170 14.52 19.86 13.32
C GLU A 170 14.19 19.27 14.71
N LYS A 171 13.10 18.49 14.81
CA LYS A 171 12.63 17.89 16.07
C LYS A 171 12.06 16.50 15.84
N LYS A 172 12.22 15.64 16.84
CA LYS A 172 11.72 14.25 16.86
C LYS A 172 10.46 14.17 17.72
N ASP A 173 9.39 14.80 17.24
CA ASP A 173 8.09 14.85 17.94
C ASP A 173 6.92 14.47 17.03
N LYS A 174 5.77 14.13 17.66
CA LYS A 174 4.56 13.69 16.95
C LYS A 174 4.09 14.73 15.92
N LYS A 175 4.18 16.03 16.24
CA LYS A 175 3.66 17.10 15.39
C LYS A 175 4.48 17.20 14.10
N SER A 176 5.80 17.12 14.20
CA SER A 176 6.68 17.11 13.03
C SER A 176 6.44 15.89 12.13
N TYR A 177 6.19 14.70 12.70
CA TYR A 177 5.82 13.53 11.88
C TYR A 177 4.48 13.71 11.18
N ILE A 178 3.45 14.23 11.85
CA ILE A 178 2.15 14.49 11.22
C ILE A 178 2.32 15.42 10.01
N GLN A 179 3.12 16.49 10.14
CA GLN A 179 3.39 17.41 9.03
C GLN A 179 4.02 16.70 7.83
N ILE A 180 5.02 15.84 8.06
CA ILE A 180 5.65 15.05 7.00
C ILE A 180 4.64 14.09 6.36
N LEU A 181 3.91 13.33 7.16
CA LEU A 181 2.95 12.33 6.66
C LEU A 181 1.83 13.00 5.85
N THR A 182 1.28 14.11 6.33
CA THR A 182 0.27 14.88 5.61
C THR A 182 0.82 15.47 4.31
N ALA A 183 2.07 15.98 4.31
CA ALA A 183 2.68 16.53 3.10
C ALA A 183 2.95 15.45 2.03
N VAL A 184 3.35 14.25 2.45
CA VAL A 184 3.70 13.17 1.52
C VAL A 184 2.47 12.41 1.02
N PHE A 185 1.48 12.18 1.89
CA PHE A 185 0.35 11.29 1.58
C PHE A 185 -1.00 12.01 1.42
N GLY A 186 -1.08 13.29 1.76
CA GLY A 186 -2.35 14.03 1.82
C GLY A 186 -3.29 13.51 2.91
N ASN A 187 -4.51 14.05 2.95
CA ASN A 187 -5.50 13.74 4.00
C ASN A 187 -6.36 12.49 3.70
N ASP A 188 -6.29 11.92 2.50
CA ASP A 188 -7.24 10.90 1.99
C ASP A 188 -6.58 9.58 1.57
N SER A 189 -5.36 9.31 2.03
CA SER A 189 -4.68 8.07 1.64
C SER A 189 -5.21 6.86 2.43
N LYS A 190 -5.66 5.84 1.68
CA LYS A 190 -6.02 4.52 2.23
C LYS A 190 -4.75 3.69 2.40
N MET A 191 -4.01 3.99 3.46
CA MET A 191 -2.81 3.25 3.81
C MET A 191 -3.15 2.07 4.71
N ASN A 192 -2.91 0.86 4.23
CA ASN A 192 -3.27 -0.36 4.97
C ASN A 192 -2.16 -0.84 5.92
N SER A 193 -0.89 -0.52 5.65
CA SER A 193 0.23 -0.95 6.49
C SER A 193 1.41 0.01 6.42
N MET A 194 2.20 0.11 7.49
CA MET A 194 3.50 0.80 7.47
C MET A 194 4.51 0.07 8.35
N SER A 195 5.76 -0.01 7.89
CA SER A 195 6.89 -0.40 8.74
C SER A 195 7.66 0.81 9.22
N CYS A 196 7.84 0.93 10.54
CA CYS A 196 8.61 2.02 11.11
C CYS A 196 9.55 1.53 12.22
N ASP A 197 10.41 2.44 12.64
CA ASP A 197 11.29 2.24 13.79
C ASP A 197 10.50 2.25 15.10
N PHE A 198 11.12 1.74 16.15
CA PHE A 198 10.54 1.70 17.50
C PHE A 198 10.62 3.06 18.17
N GLU A 199 9.82 3.98 17.65
CA GLU A 199 9.70 5.33 18.17
C GLU A 199 8.23 5.71 18.36
N LEU A 200 7.88 6.08 19.59
CA LEU A 200 6.49 6.33 19.96
C LEU A 200 5.88 7.54 19.23
N ALA A 201 6.70 8.54 18.88
CA ALA A 201 6.23 9.75 18.22
C ALA A 201 5.72 9.49 16.79
N ILE A 202 6.45 8.68 16.00
CA ILE A 202 6.01 8.31 14.65
C ILE A 202 4.80 7.38 14.69
N VAL A 203 4.79 6.38 15.58
CA VAL A 203 3.63 5.48 15.76
C VAL A 203 2.36 6.29 16.03
N LYS A 204 2.40 7.19 17.02
CA LYS A 204 1.25 8.04 17.37
C LYS A 204 0.86 9.02 16.26
N ALA A 205 1.79 9.36 15.36
CA ALA A 205 1.51 10.17 14.18
C ALA A 205 0.83 9.32 13.09
N LEU A 206 1.26 8.08 12.88
CA LEU A 206 0.63 7.15 11.94
C LEU A 206 -0.82 6.83 12.32
N GLU A 207 -1.07 6.52 13.59
CA GLU A 207 -2.43 6.30 14.12
C GLU A 207 -3.32 7.56 14.01
N HIS A 208 -2.71 8.74 13.98
CA HIS A 208 -3.43 10.00 13.83
C HIS A 208 -3.74 10.32 12.36
N CYS A 209 -2.81 10.02 11.45
CA CYS A 209 -2.95 10.34 10.03
C CYS A 209 -3.75 9.28 9.25
N PHE A 210 -3.79 8.03 9.72
CA PHE A 210 -4.38 6.91 8.99
C PHE A 210 -5.34 6.10 9.86
N ASN A 211 -6.57 5.91 9.38
CA ASN A 211 -7.54 5.05 10.05
C ASN A 211 -7.22 3.57 9.76
N ASN A 212 -7.25 2.74 10.80
CA ASN A 212 -7.07 1.28 10.72
C ASN A 212 -5.74 0.83 10.08
N ILE A 213 -4.68 1.64 10.18
CA ILE A 213 -3.37 1.28 9.66
C ILE A 213 -2.74 0.13 10.47
N ARG A 214 -2.21 -0.88 9.77
CA ARG A 214 -1.38 -1.92 10.40
C ARG A 214 0.05 -1.44 10.55
N ILE A 215 0.46 -1.15 11.78
CA ILE A 215 1.85 -0.78 12.08
C ILE A 215 2.67 -2.04 12.37
N ALA A 216 3.81 -2.19 11.68
CA ALA A 216 4.78 -3.24 11.92
C ALA A 216 6.15 -2.63 12.25
N GLY A 217 6.76 -3.08 13.34
CA GLY A 217 8.14 -2.75 13.65
C GLY A 217 9.09 -3.46 12.68
N CYS A 218 10.28 -2.92 12.47
CA CYS A 218 11.32 -3.60 11.69
C CYS A 218 12.12 -4.57 12.57
N HIS A 219 12.18 -5.87 12.23
CA HIS A 219 12.97 -6.87 12.99
C HIS A 219 14.44 -6.47 13.16
N TYR A 220 15.03 -5.82 12.17
CA TYR A 220 16.41 -5.32 12.26
C TYR A 220 16.54 -4.28 13.39
N HIS A 221 15.64 -3.30 13.44
CA HIS A 221 15.64 -2.28 14.50
C HIS A 221 15.24 -2.86 15.86
N TYR A 222 14.41 -3.91 15.89
CA TYR A 222 14.10 -4.67 17.10
C TYR A 222 15.36 -5.34 17.67
N SER A 223 16.08 -6.08 16.82
CA SER A 223 17.32 -6.76 17.18
C SER A 223 18.39 -5.75 17.61
N GLN A 224 18.47 -4.61 16.94
CA GLN A 224 19.41 -3.53 17.28
C GLN A 224 19.05 -2.87 18.63
N ALA A 225 17.77 -2.66 18.93
CA ALA A 225 17.34 -2.13 20.21
C ALA A 225 17.69 -3.08 21.37
N ILE A 226 17.47 -4.38 21.19
CA ILE A 226 17.90 -5.41 22.14
C ILE A 226 19.42 -5.41 22.31
N TRP A 227 20.18 -5.34 21.21
CA TRP A 227 21.63 -5.29 21.26
C TRP A 227 22.15 -4.08 22.04
N ARG A 228 21.57 -2.89 21.83
CA ARG A 228 21.90 -1.70 22.63
C ARG A 228 21.60 -1.89 24.11
N ALA A 229 20.51 -2.58 24.44
CA ALA A 229 20.19 -2.92 25.83
C ALA A 229 21.18 -3.92 26.42
N ILE A 230 21.60 -4.94 25.66
CA ILE A 230 22.67 -5.87 26.07
C ILE A 230 23.94 -5.08 26.41
N GLN A 231 24.31 -4.13 25.55
CA GLN A 231 25.48 -3.28 25.76
C GLN A 231 25.36 -2.40 27.01
N SER A 232 24.23 -1.72 27.19
CA SER A 232 24.02 -0.81 28.32
C SER A 232 23.93 -1.54 29.67
N ASN A 233 23.58 -2.82 29.66
CA ASN A 233 23.52 -3.67 30.86
C ASN A 233 24.85 -4.43 31.11
N GLY A 234 25.94 -4.08 30.40
CA GLY A 234 27.26 -4.70 30.60
C GLY A 234 27.38 -6.14 30.11
N LEU A 235 26.39 -6.66 29.38
CA LEU A 235 26.34 -8.06 28.93
C LEU A 235 27.16 -8.32 27.66
N SER A 236 27.81 -7.30 27.09
CA SER A 236 28.57 -7.44 25.83
C SER A 236 29.72 -8.44 25.92
N THR A 237 30.43 -8.46 27.05
CA THR A 237 31.57 -9.35 27.28
C THR A 237 31.09 -10.78 27.48
N LEU A 238 30.08 -10.98 28.35
CA LEU A 238 29.43 -12.28 28.55
C LEU A 238 28.85 -12.85 27.26
N TYR A 239 28.25 -12.01 26.41
CA TYR A 239 27.75 -12.43 25.10
C TYR A 239 28.86 -12.97 24.17
N LYS A 240 30.11 -12.52 24.31
CA LYS A 240 31.24 -12.98 23.50
C LYS A 240 31.90 -14.23 24.07
N ASP A 241 31.99 -14.30 25.40
CA ASP A 241 32.85 -15.27 26.08
C ASP A 241 32.06 -16.48 26.62
N ASP A 242 30.73 -16.37 26.76
CA ASP A 242 29.84 -17.44 27.24
C ASP A 242 28.79 -17.79 26.16
N GLU A 243 28.90 -19.01 25.63
CA GLU A 243 28.02 -19.53 24.57
C GLU A 243 26.55 -19.65 25.01
N GLU A 244 26.29 -20.06 26.26
CA GLU A 244 24.93 -20.24 26.77
C GLU A 244 24.27 -18.89 27.07
N CYS A 245 25.04 -17.92 27.56
CA CYS A 245 24.61 -16.53 27.67
C CYS A 245 24.27 -15.95 26.29
N ALA A 246 25.17 -16.12 25.31
CA ALA A 246 24.99 -15.66 23.95
C ALA A 246 23.73 -16.26 23.31
N LYS A 247 23.49 -17.56 23.51
CA LYS A 247 22.30 -18.26 23.05
C LYS A 247 21.03 -17.69 23.68
N THR A 248 21.02 -17.53 25.01
CA THR A 248 19.88 -16.94 25.74
C THR A 248 19.54 -15.54 25.22
N LEU A 249 20.55 -14.68 25.01
CA LEU A 249 20.36 -13.33 24.48
C LEU A 249 19.86 -13.31 23.02
N LYS A 250 20.36 -14.22 22.17
CA LYS A 250 19.84 -14.42 20.80
C LYS A 250 18.39 -14.90 20.80
N MET A 251 17.98 -15.69 21.79
CA MET A 251 16.60 -16.12 21.91
C MET A 251 15.65 -14.97 22.25
N PHE A 252 16.07 -13.99 23.05
CA PHE A 252 15.28 -12.76 23.25
C PHE A 252 15.01 -12.04 21.92
N MET A 253 16.01 -11.95 21.03
CA MET A 253 15.82 -11.40 19.68
C MET A 253 14.90 -12.26 18.80
N SER A 254 14.82 -13.56 19.09
CA SER A 254 14.03 -14.49 18.31
C SER A 254 12.58 -14.60 18.79
N LEU A 255 12.22 -14.01 19.94
CA LEU A 255 10.84 -13.96 20.43
C LEU A 255 9.89 -13.30 19.42
N ALA A 256 10.42 -12.43 18.55
CA ALA A 256 9.66 -11.85 17.44
C ALA A 256 9.14 -12.91 16.46
N LEU A 257 9.77 -14.08 16.39
CA LEU A 257 9.44 -15.16 15.45
C LEU A 257 8.61 -16.28 16.09
N VAL A 258 8.11 -16.07 17.30
CA VAL A 258 7.31 -17.05 18.04
C VAL A 258 5.82 -16.74 17.87
N PRO A 259 4.90 -17.73 17.85
CA PRO A 259 3.47 -17.47 17.88
C PRO A 259 3.08 -16.48 18.99
N LEU A 260 2.22 -15.49 18.68
CA LEU A 260 1.86 -14.41 19.61
C LEU A 260 1.40 -14.91 20.99
N ASN A 261 0.65 -16.02 21.03
CA ASN A 261 0.16 -16.64 22.26
C ASN A 261 1.27 -17.32 23.10
N GLN A 262 2.41 -17.64 22.49
CA GLN A 262 3.55 -18.29 23.14
C GLN A 262 4.67 -17.31 23.54
N VAL A 263 4.67 -16.07 23.03
CA VAL A 263 5.69 -15.05 23.35
C VAL A 263 5.86 -14.85 24.86
N ARG A 264 4.76 -14.64 25.59
CA ARG A 264 4.80 -14.42 27.05
C ARG A 264 5.31 -15.66 27.81
N PRO A 265 4.81 -16.88 27.57
CA PRO A 265 5.37 -18.10 28.15
C PRO A 265 6.89 -18.26 27.94
N TYR A 266 7.38 -18.11 26.71
CA TYR A 266 8.82 -18.24 26.43
C TYR A 266 9.64 -17.13 27.08
N PHE A 267 9.12 -15.91 27.10
CA PHE A 267 9.76 -14.80 27.80
C PHE A 267 9.97 -15.10 29.30
N GLU A 268 8.98 -15.67 29.99
CA GLU A 268 9.12 -16.00 31.43
C GLU A 268 10.13 -17.13 31.69
N ILE A 269 10.33 -18.05 30.75
CA ILE A 269 11.42 -19.04 30.82
C ILE A 269 12.77 -18.36 30.66
N LEU A 270 12.91 -17.47 29.67
CA LEU A 270 14.16 -16.75 29.40
C LEU A 270 14.52 -15.76 30.50
N ALA A 271 13.52 -15.12 31.11
CA ALA A 271 13.69 -14.18 32.20
C ALA A 271 14.43 -14.79 33.40
N LYS A 272 14.30 -16.10 33.64
CA LYS A 272 14.99 -16.81 34.74
C LYS A 272 16.47 -17.06 34.45
N LYS A 273 16.89 -16.96 33.19
CA LYS A 273 18.25 -17.27 32.72
C LYS A 273 19.10 -16.01 32.45
N CYS A 274 18.58 -14.81 32.74
CA CYS A 274 19.21 -13.55 32.40
C CYS A 274 19.16 -12.57 33.58
N ASN A 275 19.97 -11.51 33.56
CA ASN A 275 20.05 -10.56 34.66
C ASN A 275 18.76 -9.71 34.78
N ASP A 276 18.43 -9.34 36.02
CA ASP A 276 17.19 -8.65 36.34
C ASP A 276 17.02 -7.30 35.63
N GLU A 277 18.11 -6.55 35.43
CA GLU A 277 18.06 -5.24 34.78
C GLU A 277 17.67 -5.34 33.30
N PHE A 278 18.26 -6.29 32.56
CA PHE A 278 17.90 -6.54 31.16
C PHE A 278 16.47 -7.07 31.06
N VAL A 279 16.08 -7.99 31.95
CA VAL A 279 14.72 -8.54 31.99
C VAL A 279 13.70 -7.44 32.31
N LYS A 280 14.02 -6.52 33.22
CA LYS A 280 13.18 -5.37 33.56
C LYS A 280 13.01 -4.43 32.36
N TYR A 281 14.10 -4.14 31.64
CA TYR A 281 14.03 -3.40 30.38
C TYR A 281 13.11 -4.12 29.39
N PHE A 282 13.38 -5.40 29.12
CA PHE A 282 12.67 -6.14 28.09
C PHE A 282 11.17 -6.27 28.42
N ARG A 283 10.85 -6.54 29.69
CA ARG A 283 9.47 -6.62 30.18
C ARG A 283 8.74 -5.28 29.99
N THR A 284 9.39 -4.17 30.33
CA THR A 284 8.75 -2.84 30.27
C THR A 284 8.54 -2.40 28.82
N THR A 285 9.52 -2.64 27.96
CA THR A 285 9.51 -2.15 26.57
C THR A 285 8.67 -3.03 25.65
N TRP A 286 8.78 -4.36 25.75
CA TRP A 286 8.27 -5.28 24.72
C TRP A 286 7.10 -6.16 25.18
N ILE A 287 7.05 -6.55 26.45
CA ILE A 287 6.09 -7.56 26.95
C ILE A 287 4.90 -6.91 27.68
N GLY A 288 5.14 -5.94 28.54
CA GLY A 288 4.15 -5.37 29.46
C GLY A 288 3.93 -6.21 30.72
N ARG A 289 3.01 -5.76 31.58
CA ARG A 289 2.66 -6.43 32.86
C ARG A 289 1.17 -6.76 32.90
N GLY A 290 0.84 -8.04 33.07
CA GLY A 290 -0.55 -8.49 33.16
C GLY A 290 -1.36 -8.14 31.90
N LYS A 291 -2.44 -7.35 32.08
CA LYS A 291 -3.27 -6.86 30.97
C LYS A 291 -2.68 -5.65 30.24
N SER A 292 -1.67 -4.99 30.80
CA SER A 292 -1.03 -3.83 30.17
C SER A 292 -0.02 -4.28 29.12
N SER A 293 -0.07 -3.68 27.93
CA SER A 293 0.95 -3.82 26.90
C SER A 293 2.28 -3.21 27.34
N GLY A 294 3.38 -3.64 26.69
CA GLY A 294 4.64 -2.92 26.77
C GLY A 294 4.53 -1.56 26.08
N ILE A 295 5.61 -0.77 26.11
CA ILE A 295 5.68 0.49 25.36
C ILE A 295 5.33 0.27 23.87
N PHE A 296 5.74 -0.87 23.32
CA PHE A 296 5.35 -1.33 21.99
C PHE A 296 4.46 -2.57 22.10
N GLU A 297 3.36 -2.59 21.36
CA GLU A 297 2.44 -3.72 21.36
C GLU A 297 3.09 -4.98 20.76
N LEU A 298 2.74 -6.16 21.30
CA LEU A 298 3.25 -7.45 20.83
C LEU A 298 3.06 -7.63 19.32
N ILE A 299 1.92 -7.20 18.80
CA ILE A 299 1.58 -7.36 17.38
C ILE A 299 2.47 -6.52 16.45
N TRP A 300 3.10 -5.45 16.95
CA TRP A 300 3.95 -4.60 16.12
C TRP A 300 5.29 -5.27 15.83
N TRP A 301 5.92 -5.86 16.84
CA TRP A 301 7.27 -6.44 16.70
C TRP A 301 7.25 -7.95 16.44
N ASN A 302 6.08 -8.58 16.46
CA ASN A 302 5.92 -9.99 16.12
C ASN A 302 5.83 -10.20 14.60
N HIS A 303 6.64 -11.12 14.10
CA HIS A 303 6.82 -11.45 12.70
C HIS A 303 6.50 -12.92 12.39
N TYR A 304 5.89 -13.68 13.32
CA TYR A 304 5.60 -15.11 13.13
C TYR A 304 4.79 -15.38 11.85
N ASN A 305 3.67 -14.68 11.68
CA ASN A 305 2.81 -14.79 10.49
C ASN A 305 3.35 -14.01 9.27
N GLY A 306 4.40 -13.20 9.44
CA GLY A 306 4.99 -12.38 8.39
C GLY A 306 6.10 -13.07 7.58
N THR A 307 6.33 -14.36 7.84
CA THR A 307 7.36 -15.15 7.16
C THR A 307 6.99 -15.51 5.71
N GLU A 308 5.71 -15.42 5.32
CA GLU A 308 5.27 -15.64 3.93
C GLU A 308 4.99 -14.36 3.13
N GLN A 309 4.84 -13.21 3.78
CA GLN A 309 4.63 -11.91 3.12
C GLN A 309 5.68 -10.89 3.59
N THR A 310 6.78 -10.87 2.83
CA THR A 310 7.56 -9.68 2.47
C THR A 310 8.05 -8.76 3.59
N PHE A 311 8.95 -9.17 4.52
CA PHE A 311 9.69 -8.16 5.30
C PHE A 311 11.16 -8.40 5.63
N ASN A 312 11.76 -9.58 5.42
CA ASN A 312 13.22 -9.75 5.52
C ASN A 312 13.72 -10.89 4.62
N ARG A 313 14.49 -10.57 3.57
CA ARG A 313 15.34 -11.55 2.87
C ARG A 313 16.73 -11.71 3.51
N ALA A 314 16.94 -11.23 4.74
CA ALA A 314 18.26 -11.23 5.39
C ALA A 314 18.27 -11.79 6.83
N THR A 315 17.32 -12.65 7.19
CA THR A 315 17.37 -13.37 8.47
C THR A 315 17.28 -14.86 8.23
N THR A 316 18.44 -15.51 8.19
CA THR A 316 18.56 -16.94 8.44
C THR A 316 17.88 -17.22 9.77
N ILE A 317 16.80 -18.00 9.76
CA ILE A 317 16.14 -18.48 10.97
C ILE A 317 17.18 -19.27 11.75
N PRO A 318 17.53 -18.88 13.00
CA PRO A 318 18.24 -19.79 13.87
C PRO A 318 17.34 -21.02 14.03
N ARG A 319 17.84 -22.22 13.71
CA ARG A 319 17.18 -23.55 13.85
C ARG A 319 16.71 -23.89 15.28
N VAL A 320 16.57 -22.90 16.16
CA VAL A 320 16.41 -23.04 17.61
C VAL A 320 14.93 -23.19 18.01
N PHE A 321 13.97 -22.82 17.16
CA PHE A 321 12.53 -22.78 17.53
C PHE A 321 11.65 -23.89 16.95
N THR A 322 12.23 -24.96 16.40
CA THR A 322 11.45 -26.17 16.05
C THR A 322 11.24 -27.11 17.24
N THR A 323 11.82 -26.80 18.40
CA THR A 323 11.77 -27.65 19.59
C THR A 323 10.53 -27.30 20.44
N PRO A 324 9.62 -28.26 20.71
CA PRO A 324 8.41 -28.00 21.50
C PRO A 324 8.71 -27.62 22.96
N LEU A 325 7.83 -26.83 23.58
CA LEU A 325 7.95 -26.24 24.94
C LEU A 325 8.34 -27.22 26.05
N ASN A 326 8.09 -28.51 25.87
CA ASN A 326 8.43 -29.58 26.81
C ASN A 326 9.89 -30.07 26.71
N GLN A 327 10.70 -29.50 25.83
CA GLN A 327 12.10 -29.84 25.59
C GLN A 327 13.06 -28.65 25.85
N TRP A 328 12.61 -27.62 26.59
CA TRP A 328 13.32 -26.35 26.87
C TRP A 328 13.77 -26.18 28.33
#